data_AF-A0A3C1RYF9-F1
#
_entry.id   AF-A0A3C1RYF9-F1
#
_cell.length_a   1.000
_cell.length_b   1.000
_cell.length_c   1.000
_cell.angle_alpha   90.00
_cell.angle_beta   90.00
_cell.angle_gamma   90.00
#
_symmetry.space_group_name_H-M   'P 1'
#
loop_
_entity.id
_entity.type
_entity.pdbx_description
1 polymer ?
#
loop_
_entity_poly.entity_id
_entity_poly.type
_entity_poly.pdbx_seq_one_letter_code
_entity_poly.pdbx_strand_id
1 'polypeptide(L)'
;MSTFGFDRIKTALSQALEGLSDWSSLNRLDKGKVIDQTFKSLMRDLMKQFGMQPGVDYVDNLSDNARSADFVALSQQADELIRGLLDGKIIAISGHSRISKLGNEFKVQAHFRKKVA
;
A
#
# COMPACT_ATOMS: atom_id res chain seq x y z
N MET A 1 14.52 -3.73 15.43
CA MET A 1 13.52 -3.07 14.57
C MET A 1 14.04 -3.12 13.15
N SER A 2 13.35 -3.82 12.24
CA SER A 2 13.79 -3.94 10.85
C SER A 2 13.30 -2.76 10.02
N THR A 3 14.18 -1.79 9.74
CA THR A 3 14.00 -0.73 8.72
C THR A 3 13.90 -1.29 7.29
N PHE A 4 14.17 -2.59 7.12
CA PHE A 4 14.48 -3.24 5.85
C PHE A 4 13.30 -3.44 4.87
N GLY A 5 12.07 -3.12 5.27
CA GLY A 5 10.87 -3.31 4.43
C GLY A 5 10.44 -2.08 3.63
N PHE A 6 10.52 -0.89 4.24
CA PHE A 6 9.85 0.30 3.69
C PHE A 6 10.61 0.93 2.53
N ASP A 7 11.94 1.00 2.57
CA ASP A 7 12.74 1.54 1.47
C ASP A 7 12.59 0.70 0.20
N ARG A 8 12.42 -0.62 0.34
CA ARG A 8 12.13 -1.52 -0.77
C ARG A 8 10.76 -1.22 -1.40
N ILE A 9 9.73 -0.95 -0.59
CA ILE A 9 8.42 -0.56 -1.10
C ILE A 9 8.50 0.79 -1.83
N LYS A 10 9.13 1.81 -1.23
CA LYS A 10 9.28 3.13 -1.87
C LYS A 10 10.08 3.03 -3.18
N THR A 11 11.10 2.18 -3.22
CA THR A 11 11.88 1.90 -4.44
C THR A 11 11.03 1.21 -5.51
N ALA A 12 10.26 0.19 -5.14
CA ALA A 12 9.36 -0.50 -6.06
C ALA A 12 8.25 0.43 -6.59
N LEU A 13 7.72 1.32 -5.73
CA LEU A 13 6.78 2.37 -6.15
C LEU A 13 7.43 3.34 -7.12
N SER A 14 8.66 3.80 -6.84
CA SER A 14 9.41 4.67 -7.77
C SER A 14 9.57 4.02 -9.14
N GLN A 15 9.94 2.74 -9.19
CA GLN A 15 10.08 1.99 -10.46
C GLN A 15 8.74 1.80 -11.18
N ALA A 16 7.66 1.53 -10.44
CA ALA A 16 6.33 1.42 -11.04
C ALA A 16 5.84 2.74 -11.63
N LEU A 17 6.17 3.87 -10.98
CA LEU A 17 5.78 5.20 -11.42
C LEU A 17 6.59 5.70 -12.63
N GLU A 18 7.76 5.13 -12.92
CA GLU A 18 8.55 5.46 -14.12
C GLU A 18 7.81 5.22 -15.44
N GLY A 19 6.81 4.33 -15.45
CA GLY A 19 5.96 4.08 -16.61
C GLY A 19 4.90 5.16 -16.89
N LEU A 20 4.74 6.16 -16.01
CA LEU A 20 3.75 7.23 -16.19
C LEU A 20 4.35 8.39 -17.00
N SER A 21 3.61 8.88 -17.99
CA SER A 21 4.02 10.00 -18.88
C SER A 21 4.43 11.25 -18.11
N ASP A 22 3.73 11.52 -17.00
CA ASP A 22 3.89 12.74 -16.22
C ASP A 22 4.99 12.58 -15.17
N TRP A 23 5.53 11.37 -14.99
CA TRP A 23 6.61 11.13 -14.03
C TRP A 23 7.94 11.74 -14.48
N SER A 24 8.23 11.68 -15.79
CA SER A 24 9.49 12.21 -16.32
C SER A 24 9.61 13.73 -16.21
N SER A 25 8.50 14.46 -16.13
CA SER A 25 8.48 15.92 -16.01
C SER A 25 8.64 16.41 -14.56
N LEU A 26 8.49 15.54 -13.57
CA LEU A 26 8.65 15.90 -12.16
C LEU A 26 10.11 16.05 -11.76
N ASN A 27 10.39 17.06 -10.93
CA ASN A 27 11.69 17.17 -10.27
C ASN A 27 11.83 16.13 -9.14
N ARG A 28 13.03 15.99 -8.59
CA ARG A 28 13.33 14.98 -7.57
C ARG A 28 12.47 15.10 -6.30
N LEU A 29 12.16 16.32 -5.86
CA LEU A 29 11.37 16.55 -4.64
C LEU A 29 9.89 16.22 -4.87
N ASP A 30 9.37 16.54 -6.05
CA ASP A 30 7.99 16.19 -6.41
C ASP A 30 7.83 14.68 -6.56
N LYS A 31 8.82 13.99 -7.14
CA LYS A 31 8.85 12.52 -7.18
C LYS A 31 8.83 11.91 -5.78
N GLY A 32 9.66 12.40 -4.87
CA GLY A 32 9.68 11.94 -3.49
C GLY A 32 8.33 12.13 -2.79
N LYS A 33 7.71 13.30 -2.98
CA LYS A 33 6.35 13.58 -2.49
C LYS A 33 5.30 12.61 -3.05
N VAL A 34 5.32 12.35 -4.35
CA VAL A 34 4.36 11.42 -4.97
C VAL A 34 4.56 9.99 -4.45
N ILE A 35 5.81 9.53 -4.28
CA ILE A 35 6.10 8.22 -3.69
C ILE A 35 5.56 8.12 -2.27
N ASP A 36 5.82 9.12 -1.42
CA ASP A 36 5.36 9.13 -0.04
C ASP A 36 3.83 9.16 0.04
N GLN A 37 3.17 9.97 -0.79
CA GLN A 37 1.71 10.04 -0.85
C GLN A 37 1.10 8.73 -1.36
N THR A 38 1.68 8.12 -2.38
CA THR A 38 1.23 6.83 -2.91
C THR A 38 1.36 5.74 -1.85
N PHE A 39 2.49 5.71 -1.15
CA PHE A 39 2.72 4.78 -0.05
C PHE A 39 1.71 4.97 1.08
N LYS A 40 1.44 6.21 1.52
CA LYS A 40 0.41 6.50 2.55
C LYS A 40 -0.95 5.98 2.14
N SER A 41 -1.38 6.29 0.92
CA SER A 41 -2.68 5.86 0.42
C SER A 41 -2.80 4.33 0.42
N LEU A 42 -1.77 3.63 -0.07
CA LEU A 42 -1.73 2.17 -0.05
C LEU A 42 -1.89 1.60 1.37
N MET A 43 -1.13 2.13 2.33
CA MET A 43 -1.16 1.65 3.71
C MET A 43 -2.51 1.95 4.40
N ARG A 44 -3.08 3.13 4.15
CA ARG A 44 -4.42 3.51 4.65
C ARG A 44 -5.51 2.62 4.07
N ASP A 45 -5.46 2.33 2.78
CA ASP A 45 -6.43 1.45 2.12
C ASP A 45 -6.34 0.03 2.65
N LEU A 46 -5.11 -0.48 2.85
CA LEU A 46 -4.87 -1.76 3.51
C LEU A 46 -5.50 -1.79 4.90
N MET A 47 -5.17 -0.82 5.76
CA MET A 47 -5.70 -0.74 7.12
C MET A 47 -7.22 -0.67 7.16
N LYS A 48 -7.81 0.21 6.33
CA LYS A 48 -9.26 0.39 6.23
C LYS A 48 -9.95 -0.90 5.80
N GLN A 49 -9.40 -1.61 4.83
CA GLN A 49 -10.02 -2.83 4.33
C GLN A 49 -10.06 -3.95 5.38
N PHE A 50 -9.06 -3.99 6.27
CA PHE A 50 -9.01 -4.95 7.37
C PHE A 50 -9.63 -4.41 8.67
N GLY A 51 -10.33 -3.26 8.61
CA GLY A 51 -11.09 -2.71 9.74
C GLY A 51 -10.27 -2.01 10.81
N MET A 52 -9.03 -1.63 10.52
CA MET A 52 -8.14 -0.96 11.46
C MET A 52 -8.48 0.53 11.58
N GLN A 53 -8.41 1.08 12.79
CA GLN A 53 -8.77 2.45 13.12
C GLN A 53 -7.53 3.36 13.27
N PRO A 54 -7.49 4.53 12.61
CA PRO A 54 -6.44 5.53 12.83
C PRO A 54 -6.42 6.02 14.29
N GLY A 55 -5.23 6.21 14.86
CA GLY A 55 -5.03 6.64 16.25
C GLY A 55 -5.22 5.55 17.31
N VAL A 56 -5.79 4.40 16.94
CA VAL A 56 -5.95 3.23 17.82
C VAL A 56 -5.04 2.10 17.35
N ASP A 57 -5.15 1.71 16.08
CA ASP A 57 -4.40 0.60 15.49
C ASP A 57 -3.13 1.06 14.78
N TYR A 58 -3.14 2.27 14.22
CA TYR A 58 -1.99 2.82 13.51
C TYR A 58 -1.98 4.35 13.52
N VAL A 59 -0.80 4.93 13.33
CA VAL A 59 -0.60 6.36 13.11
C VAL A 59 0.21 6.55 11.83
N ASP A 60 -0.26 7.46 11.00
CA ASP A 60 0.43 7.88 9.78
C ASP A 60 0.96 9.30 9.98
N ASN A 61 2.24 9.40 10.36
CA ASN A 61 2.96 10.66 10.55
C ASN A 61 3.95 10.91 9.41
N LEU A 62 3.83 10.19 8.29
CA LEU A 62 4.77 10.34 7.20
C LEU A 62 4.68 11.78 6.67
N SER A 63 5.79 12.51 6.66
CA SER A 63 5.87 13.83 6.03
C SER A 63 6.24 13.68 4.55
N ASP A 64 6.02 14.74 3.76
CA ASP A 64 6.48 14.74 2.37
C ASP A 64 8.03 14.73 2.35
N ASN A 65 8.62 13.87 1.51
CA ASN A 65 10.06 13.66 1.40
C ASN A 65 10.70 13.12 2.70
N ALA A 66 9.95 12.37 3.49
CA ALA A 66 10.44 11.83 4.75
C ALA A 66 11.53 10.76 4.52
N ARG A 67 12.63 10.87 5.27
CA ARG A 67 13.75 9.92 5.22
C ARG A 67 13.37 8.52 5.71
N SER A 68 12.36 8.41 6.56
CA SER A 68 11.81 7.14 7.07
C SER A 68 10.32 7.06 6.78
N ALA A 69 9.80 5.83 6.72
CA ALA A 69 8.36 5.61 6.69
C ALA A 69 7.80 5.74 8.13
N ASP A 70 7.26 6.91 8.49
CA ASP A 70 6.64 7.13 9.81
C ASP A 70 5.18 6.60 9.87
N PHE A 71 4.97 5.42 9.27
CA PHE A 71 3.75 4.66 9.43
C PHE A 71 3.95 3.67 10.58
N VAL A 72 3.30 3.93 11.70
CA VAL A 72 3.53 3.22 12.96
C VAL A 72 2.30 2.38 13.31
N ALA A 73 2.49 1.06 13.46
CA ALA A 73 1.48 0.20 14.05
C ALA A 73 1.45 0.40 15.58
N LEU A 74 0.25 0.63 16.11
CA LEU A 74 0.00 0.76 17.54
C LEU A 74 -0.60 -0.52 18.14
N SER A 75 -1.29 -1.33 17.33
CA SER A 75 -1.84 -2.63 17.74
C SER A 75 -1.04 -3.80 17.14
N GLN A 76 -1.04 -4.93 17.85
CA GLN A 76 -0.41 -6.17 17.34
C GLN A 76 -1.04 -6.60 16.01
N GLN A 77 -2.36 -6.46 15.88
CA GLN A 77 -3.07 -6.83 14.66
C GLN A 77 -2.63 -5.97 13.46
N ALA A 78 -2.42 -4.67 13.66
CA ALA A 78 -1.88 -3.79 12.63
C ALA A 78 -0.44 -4.17 12.26
N ASP A 79 0.43 -4.46 13.25
CA ASP A 79 1.81 -4.89 12.97
C ASP A 79 1.84 -6.22 12.18
N GLU A 80 1.00 -7.19 12.56
CA GLU A 80 0.84 -8.44 11.82
C GLU A 80 0.34 -8.22 10.39
N LEU A 81 -0.53 -7.24 10.18
CA LEU A 81 -1.01 -6.88 8.84
C LEU A 81 0.12 -6.31 7.97
N ILE A 82 0.91 -5.38 8.51
CA ILE A 82 2.05 -4.78 7.80
C ILE A 82 3.08 -5.86 7.48
N ARG A 83 3.43 -6.71 8.46
CA ARG A 83 4.34 -7.84 8.24
C ARG A 83 3.78 -8.81 7.22
N GLY A 84 2.47 -9.09 7.27
CA GLY A 84 1.79 -9.92 6.29
C GLY A 84 1.91 -9.37 4.87
N LEU A 85 1.80 -8.06 4.68
CA LEU A 85 2.06 -7.41 3.40
C LEU A 85 3.51 -7.58 2.95
N LEU A 86 4.47 -7.29 3.84
CA LEU A 86 5.90 -7.37 3.55
C LEU A 86 6.37 -8.80 3.23
N ASP A 87 5.81 -9.79 3.92
CA ASP A 87 6.10 -11.22 3.72
C ASP A 87 5.40 -11.79 2.47
N GLY A 88 4.58 -11.01 1.77
CA GLY A 88 3.77 -11.48 0.65
C GLY A 88 2.62 -12.42 1.05
N LYS A 89 2.28 -12.46 2.34
CA LYS A 89 1.08 -13.15 2.88
C LYS A 89 -0.19 -12.33 2.65
N ILE A 90 -0.07 -11.04 2.39
CA ILE A 90 -1.16 -10.19 1.89
C ILE A 90 -0.74 -9.67 0.51
N ILE A 91 -1.63 -9.81 -0.46
CA ILE A 91 -1.40 -9.39 -1.84
C ILE A 91 -2.47 -8.42 -2.30
N ALA A 92 -2.10 -7.49 -3.18
CA ALA A 92 -3.05 -6.63 -3.89
C ALA A 92 -3.58 -7.38 -5.12
N ILE A 93 -4.90 -7.42 -5.27
CA ILE A 93 -5.59 -7.97 -6.43
C ILE A 93 -6.11 -6.80 -7.26
N SER A 94 -5.73 -6.74 -8.54
CA SER A 94 -6.25 -5.74 -9.46
C SER A 94 -7.75 -5.95 -9.71
N GLY A 95 -8.46 -4.85 -9.95
CA GLY A 95 -9.86 -4.92 -10.38
C GLY A 95 -9.98 -5.71 -11.69
N HIS A 96 -11.03 -6.52 -11.80
CA HIS A 96 -11.25 -7.39 -12.96
C HIS A 96 -12.73 -7.74 -13.13
N SER A 97 -13.14 -8.07 -14.35
CA SER A 97 -14.48 -8.62 -14.61
C SER A 97 -14.52 -10.11 -14.26
N ARG A 98 -15.66 -10.57 -13.76
CA ARG A 98 -15.97 -11.98 -13.56
C ARG A 98 -17.35 -12.29 -14.11
N ILE A 99 -17.52 -13.52 -14.55
CA ILE A 99 -18.82 -14.07 -14.95
C ILE A 99 -19.29 -14.96 -13.79
N SER A 100 -20.52 -14.72 -13.32
CA SER A 100 -21.15 -15.54 -12.29
C SER A 100 -21.57 -16.91 -12.83
N LYS A 101 -21.89 -17.85 -11.94
CA LYS A 101 -22.41 -19.18 -12.34
C LYS A 101 -23.72 -19.11 -13.14
N LEU A 102 -24.42 -17.98 -13.08
CA LEU A 102 -25.67 -17.70 -13.81
C LEU A 102 -25.41 -16.94 -15.13
N GLY A 103 -24.16 -16.74 -15.53
CA GLY A 103 -23.79 -16.05 -16.76
C GLY A 103 -23.72 -14.52 -16.67
N ASN A 104 -24.09 -13.92 -15.54
CA ASN A 104 -24.04 -12.47 -15.38
C ASN A 104 -22.61 -11.97 -15.17
N GLU A 105 -22.18 -10.98 -15.94
CA GLU A 105 -20.90 -10.27 -15.74
C GLU A 105 -21.01 -9.27 -14.59
N PHE A 106 -19.99 -9.22 -13.73
CA PHE A 106 -19.85 -8.22 -12.70
C PHE A 106 -18.38 -7.80 -12.52
N LYS A 107 -18.17 -6.56 -12.07
CA LYS A 107 -16.84 -6.02 -11.82
C LYS A 107 -16.43 -6.24 -10.36
N VAL A 108 -15.29 -6.87 -10.18
CA VAL A 108 -14.62 -6.97 -8.88
C VAL A 108 -13.69 -5.77 -8.74
N GLN A 109 -13.88 -5.00 -7.68
CA GLN A 109 -13.00 -3.87 -7.35
C GLN A 109 -11.63 -4.38 -6.88
N ALA A 110 -10.59 -3.55 -7.09
CA ALA A 110 -9.28 -3.84 -6.55
C ALA A 110 -9.34 -3.96 -5.02
N HIS A 111 -8.62 -4.92 -4.44
CA HIS A 111 -8.66 -5.19 -3.01
C HIS A 111 -7.41 -5.96 -2.56
N PHE A 112 -7.11 -5.87 -1.27
CA PHE A 112 -6.10 -6.71 -0.62
C PHE A 112 -6.69 -8.07 -0.23
N ARG A 113 -5.88 -9.13 -0.29
CA ARG A 113 -6.31 -10.47 0.11
C ARG A 113 -5.21 -11.16 0.89
N LYS A 114 -5.58 -11.82 1.99
CA LYS A 114 -4.69 -12.79 2.66
C LYS A 114 -4.50 -14.00 1.74
N LYS A 115 -3.25 -14.28 1.39
CA LYS A 115 -2.86 -15.49 0.66
C LYS A 115 -3.14 -16.67 1.59
N VAL A 116 -4.05 -17.55 1.17
CA VAL A 116 -4.25 -18.83 1.84
C VAL A 116 -3.08 -19.71 1.40
N ALA A 117 -2.32 -20.23 2.36
CA ALA A 117 -1.21 -21.14 2.12
C ALA A 117 -1.72 -22.44 1.48
#